data_AF-A0A1V8UGI2-F1
#
_entry.id   AF-A0A1V8UGI2-F1
#
_cell.length_a   1.000
_cell.length_b   1.000
_cell.length_c   1.000
_cell.angle_alpha   90.00
_cell.angle_beta   90.00
_cell.angle_gamma   90.00
#
_symmetry.space_group_name_H-M   'P 1'
#
loop_
_entity.id
_entity.type
_entity.pdbx_description
1 polymer ?
#
loop_
_entity_poly.entity_id
_entity_poly.type
_entity_poly.pdbx_seq_one_letter_code
_entity_poly.pdbx_strand_id
1 'polypeptide(L)'
;MSAFAANRTAHRNTEEWSGPNGIAHRLVKNYIDLGKLGNKSDKGGLYPPPQQGHGTKILLLNMYQGVYPGELSTEKLLSSGQLLEVTLNNKSARPAAIGLPLINDGAIYSAKLDGSDIETVIPIGSVHTPKQLHIDSESQKIYICDREGLRIHRANLDSSQHEIIVQTGDWEAEADKMHDATFWPVGITVSNKLGKFFWTQKGDTKSGQGRIFSASIDLPEGSSAANRKDIEVVAHSLPETIDLEFDGDEGVLYWTDRDEMPFGNTLNKKTLVGPVPEVRNECGREIIAQDLGEAIELRLDKSRQRVLVAD
;
A
#
# COMPACT_ATOMS: atom_id res chain seq x y z
N MET A 1 -15.09 -15.75 48.83
CA MET A 1 -16.06 -14.75 48.38
C MET A 1 -16.72 -15.28 47.11
N SER A 2 -18.06 -15.41 47.15
CA SER A 2 -19.04 -15.58 46.03
C SER A 2 -18.65 -16.53 44.89
N ALA A 3 -19.10 -17.78 44.79
CA ALA A 3 -20.47 -18.32 44.69
C ALA A 3 -21.32 -17.73 43.53
N PHE A 4 -21.55 -18.54 42.49
CA PHE A 4 -22.89 -18.80 41.96
C PHE A 4 -22.99 -20.26 41.55
N ALA A 5 -23.92 -20.95 42.19
CA ALA A 5 -24.34 -22.31 41.90
C ALA A 5 -25.60 -22.28 41.01
N ALA A 6 -25.76 -23.26 40.14
CA ALA A 6 -27.08 -23.79 39.80
C ALA A 6 -26.96 -25.26 39.40
N ASN A 7 -27.45 -26.08 40.33
CA ASN A 7 -27.59 -27.52 40.27
C ASN A 7 -28.74 -27.89 39.30
N ARG A 8 -28.52 -28.84 38.38
CA ARG A 8 -29.59 -29.73 37.91
C ARG A 8 -29.04 -31.15 37.78
N THR A 9 -29.51 -31.96 38.71
CA THR A 9 -29.51 -33.42 38.72
C THR A 9 -29.71 -34.02 37.32
N ALA A 10 -28.69 -34.73 36.85
CA ALA A 10 -28.86 -35.88 35.98
C ALA A 10 -27.98 -36.98 36.55
N HIS A 11 -28.60 -38.01 37.14
CA HIS A 11 -27.99 -39.32 37.28
C HIS A 11 -27.67 -39.81 35.86
N ARG A 12 -26.52 -39.42 35.31
CA ARG A 12 -25.98 -40.04 34.10
C ARG A 12 -25.29 -41.32 34.54
N ASN A 13 -25.73 -42.45 33.98
CA ASN A 13 -25.13 -43.77 34.18
C ASN A 13 -23.60 -43.66 34.05
N THR A 14 -22.89 -43.80 35.17
CA THR A 14 -21.42 -43.70 35.23
C THR A 14 -20.75 -44.77 34.38
N GLU A 15 -21.43 -45.89 34.12
CA GLU A 15 -20.97 -46.93 33.18
C GLU A 15 -21.00 -46.48 31.71
N GLU A 16 -22.01 -45.72 31.28
CA GLU A 16 -22.10 -45.22 29.89
C GLU A 16 -21.09 -44.11 29.58
N TRP A 17 -20.63 -43.39 30.60
CA TRP A 17 -19.60 -42.35 30.42
C TRP A 17 -18.19 -42.90 30.61
N SER A 18 -17.91 -43.59 31.71
CA SER A 18 -16.54 -43.95 32.14
C SER A 18 -16.25 -45.46 32.20
N GLY A 19 -17.23 -46.32 31.95
CA GLY A 19 -17.01 -47.77 31.91
C GLY A 19 -16.17 -48.21 30.69
N PRO A 20 -15.80 -49.51 30.59
CA PRO A 20 -14.98 -50.04 29.49
C PRO A 20 -15.59 -49.84 28.10
N ASN A 21 -16.91 -49.70 28.02
CA ASN A 21 -17.65 -49.38 26.80
C ASN A 21 -18.19 -47.94 26.79
N GLY A 22 -17.82 -47.14 27.79
CA GLY A 22 -18.29 -45.77 27.96
C GLY A 22 -17.68 -44.81 26.95
N ILE A 23 -18.39 -43.71 26.72
CA ILE A 23 -18.04 -42.69 25.72
C ILE A 23 -16.64 -42.12 25.98
N ALA A 24 -16.28 -41.83 27.22
CA ALA A 24 -14.97 -41.28 27.56
C ALA A 24 -13.83 -42.30 27.31
N HIS A 25 -14.03 -43.57 27.66
CA HIS A 25 -13.04 -44.63 27.41
C HIS A 25 -12.80 -44.81 25.89
N ARG A 26 -13.87 -44.80 25.09
CA ARG A 26 -13.76 -44.87 23.62
C ARG A 26 -13.05 -43.65 23.02
N LEU A 27 -13.29 -42.45 23.55
CA LEU A 27 -12.69 -41.23 23.03
C LEU A 27 -11.18 -41.17 23.35
N VAL A 28 -10.79 -41.61 24.56
CA VAL A 28 -9.38 -41.73 24.94
C VAL A 28 -8.67 -42.77 24.06
N LYS A 29 -9.19 -44.00 24.02
CA LYS A 29 -8.54 -45.11 23.30
C LYS A 29 -8.44 -44.90 21.80
N ASN A 30 -9.49 -44.37 21.16
CA ASN A 30 -9.56 -44.30 19.69
C ASN A 30 -9.07 -42.96 19.13
N TYR A 31 -8.90 -41.93 19.95
CA TYR A 31 -8.45 -40.61 19.49
C TYR A 31 -7.25 -40.08 20.28
N ILE A 32 -7.30 -40.05 21.61
CA ILE A 32 -6.22 -39.47 22.43
C ILE A 32 -4.95 -40.32 22.37
N ASP A 33 -5.05 -41.61 22.71
CA ASP A 33 -3.90 -42.52 22.77
C ASP A 33 -3.25 -42.72 21.38
N LEU A 34 -4.03 -42.54 20.31
CA LEU A 34 -3.56 -42.62 18.93
C LEU A 34 -2.98 -41.29 18.40
N GLY A 35 -2.96 -40.22 19.22
CA GLY A 35 -2.44 -38.90 18.86
C GLY A 35 -3.32 -38.10 17.89
N LYS A 36 -4.62 -38.40 17.82
CA LYS A 36 -5.62 -37.79 16.92
C LYS A 36 -6.35 -36.61 17.59
N LEU A 37 -5.61 -35.59 18.02
CA LEU A 37 -6.15 -34.43 18.75
C LEU A 37 -5.94 -33.11 18.01
N GLY A 38 -7.03 -32.33 17.87
CA GLY A 38 -7.05 -30.96 17.35
C GLY A 38 -6.98 -30.84 15.82
N ASN A 39 -7.27 -29.64 15.29
CA ASN A 39 -7.26 -29.29 13.84
C ASN A 39 -5.86 -29.35 13.17
N LYS A 40 -4.89 -30.03 13.79
CA LYS A 40 -3.48 -30.08 13.37
C LYS A 40 -2.84 -31.47 13.48
N SER A 41 -3.60 -32.53 13.76
CA SER A 41 -3.05 -33.89 13.71
C SER A 41 -3.11 -34.42 12.27
N ASP A 42 -1.96 -34.77 11.72
CA ASP A 42 -1.79 -35.41 10.41
C ASP A 42 -2.47 -36.79 10.34
N LYS A 43 -2.85 -37.35 11.50
CA LYS A 43 -3.61 -38.60 11.65
C LYS A 43 -5.14 -38.40 11.70
N GLY A 44 -5.61 -37.16 11.57
CA GLY A 44 -7.01 -36.76 11.71
C GLY A 44 -7.47 -36.61 13.16
N GLY A 45 -8.77 -36.34 13.34
CA GLY A 45 -9.44 -36.22 14.65
C GLY A 45 -10.84 -36.83 14.59
N LEU A 46 -11.83 -36.15 15.17
CA LEU A 46 -13.26 -36.50 14.98
C LEU A 46 -13.68 -36.48 13.50
N TYR A 47 -12.93 -35.76 12.65
CA TYR A 47 -13.07 -35.74 11.20
C TYR A 47 -11.78 -36.27 10.50
N PRO A 48 -11.87 -36.77 9.26
CA PRO A 48 -10.71 -37.23 8.49
C PRO A 48 -9.63 -36.13 8.31
N PRO A 49 -8.33 -36.50 8.18
CA PRO A 49 -7.29 -35.53 7.89
C PRO A 49 -7.55 -34.85 6.53
N PRO A 50 -7.31 -33.53 6.40
CA PRO A 50 -7.47 -32.84 5.13
C PRO A 50 -6.49 -33.40 4.09
N GLN A 51 -6.95 -33.58 2.85
CA GLN A 51 -6.09 -34.05 1.75
C GLN A 51 -5.04 -33.00 1.39
N GLN A 52 -3.79 -33.43 1.24
CA GLN A 52 -2.66 -32.56 0.91
C GLN A 52 -2.86 -32.00 -0.51
N GLY A 53 -3.05 -30.67 -0.63
CA GLY A 53 -3.15 -29.98 -1.92
C GLY A 53 -4.35 -29.05 -2.07
N HIS A 54 -5.36 -29.10 -1.20
CA HIS A 54 -6.50 -28.17 -1.25
C HIS A 54 -6.41 -27.16 -0.12
N GLY A 55 -5.61 -26.11 -0.31
CA GLY A 55 -5.69 -24.95 0.57
C GLY A 55 -7.05 -24.29 0.45
N THR A 56 -7.73 -24.07 1.57
CA THR A 56 -8.96 -23.28 1.57
C THR A 56 -8.64 -21.86 1.14
N LYS A 57 -9.22 -21.46 0.01
CA LYS A 57 -9.16 -20.10 -0.51
C LYS A 57 -10.43 -19.37 -0.09
N ILE A 58 -10.29 -18.16 0.43
CA ILE A 58 -11.41 -17.23 0.59
C ILE A 58 -11.43 -16.31 -0.62
N LEU A 59 -12.58 -16.23 -1.27
CA LEU A 59 -12.87 -15.19 -2.25
C LEU A 59 -13.60 -14.06 -1.55
N LEU A 60 -12.99 -12.88 -1.52
CA LEU A 60 -13.58 -11.66 -1.00
C LEU A 60 -14.02 -10.82 -2.19
N LEU A 61 -15.29 -10.46 -2.25
CA LEU A 61 -15.77 -9.48 -3.21
C LEU A 61 -15.64 -8.09 -2.58
N ASN A 62 -14.61 -7.35 -2.99
CA ASN A 62 -14.46 -5.95 -2.63
C ASN A 62 -15.31 -5.10 -3.57
N MET A 63 -16.59 -4.94 -3.23
CA MET A 63 -17.46 -4.01 -3.95
C MET A 63 -17.09 -2.57 -3.56
N TYR A 64 -17.31 -1.65 -4.49
CA TYR A 64 -17.24 -0.19 -4.31
C TYR A 64 -15.90 0.50 -4.47
N GLN A 65 -14.72 -0.10 -4.21
CA GLN A 65 -13.41 0.59 -4.34
C GLN A 65 -13.36 2.05 -3.78
N GLY A 66 -14.26 2.46 -2.87
CA GLY A 66 -14.37 3.84 -2.38
C GLY A 66 -15.31 4.79 -3.15
N VAL A 67 -16.10 4.30 -4.11
CA VAL A 67 -17.12 5.06 -4.88
C VAL A 67 -18.34 5.37 -4.01
N TYR A 68 -18.81 6.63 -4.03
CA TYR A 68 -19.98 7.06 -3.26
C TYR A 68 -21.31 6.60 -3.92
N PRO A 69 -22.39 6.42 -3.14
CA PRO A 69 -23.70 6.07 -3.69
C PRO A 69 -24.18 7.07 -4.76
N GLY A 70 -24.38 6.60 -5.99
CA GLY A 70 -24.88 7.39 -7.12
C GLY A 70 -23.85 7.77 -8.18
N GLU A 71 -22.56 7.53 -7.94
CA GLU A 71 -21.47 7.88 -8.88
C GLU A 71 -21.33 6.90 -10.05
N LEU A 72 -21.74 5.64 -9.87
CA LEU A 72 -21.79 4.64 -10.93
C LEU A 72 -23.22 4.18 -11.17
N SER A 73 -23.54 3.90 -12.43
CA SER A 73 -24.76 3.15 -12.75
C SER A 73 -24.69 1.77 -12.07
N THR A 74 -25.85 1.22 -11.71
CA THR A 74 -25.95 -0.11 -11.08
C THR A 74 -25.19 -1.18 -11.89
N GLU A 75 -25.21 -1.08 -13.21
CA GLU A 75 -24.51 -2.01 -14.11
C GLU A 75 -22.99 -1.89 -14.03
N LYS A 76 -22.44 -0.67 -13.94
CA LYS A 76 -20.98 -0.46 -13.74
C LYS A 76 -20.52 -0.82 -12.33
N LEU A 77 -21.35 -0.56 -11.33
CA LEU A 77 -21.10 -0.90 -9.93
C LEU A 77 -20.98 -2.42 -9.74
N LEU A 78 -21.77 -3.19 -10.49
CA LEU A 78 -21.70 -4.66 -10.51
C LEU A 78 -20.46 -5.20 -11.23
N SER A 79 -19.78 -4.39 -12.04
CA SER A 79 -18.55 -4.76 -12.78
C SER A 79 -17.26 -4.16 -12.23
N SER A 80 -17.30 -3.26 -11.24
CA SER A 80 -16.14 -2.52 -10.72
C SER A 80 -15.54 -3.09 -9.43
N GLY A 81 -16.13 -4.14 -8.86
CA GLY A 81 -15.62 -4.79 -7.66
C GLY A 81 -14.39 -5.65 -7.95
N GLN A 82 -13.43 -5.68 -7.02
CA GLN A 82 -12.30 -6.60 -7.11
C GLN A 82 -12.63 -7.92 -6.42
N LEU A 83 -12.36 -9.05 -7.08
CA LEU A 83 -12.39 -10.35 -6.43
C LEU A 83 -11.01 -10.60 -5.84
N LEU A 84 -10.87 -10.62 -4.51
CA LEU A 84 -9.59 -10.90 -3.84
C LEU A 84 -9.56 -12.36 -3.40
N GLU A 85 -8.46 -13.05 -3.66
CA GLU A 85 -8.15 -14.38 -3.14
C GLU A 85 -7.25 -14.27 -1.91
N VAL A 86 -7.61 -14.97 -0.83
CA VAL A 86 -6.72 -15.20 0.32
C VAL A 86 -6.51 -16.69 0.49
N THR A 87 -5.25 -17.13 0.46
CA THR A 87 -4.88 -18.51 0.81
C THR A 87 -4.68 -18.63 2.32
N LEU A 88 -5.59 -19.31 3.01
CA LEU A 88 -5.59 -19.39 4.48
C LEU A 88 -4.43 -20.20 5.08
N ASN A 89 -3.67 -20.92 4.26
CA ASN A 89 -2.56 -21.75 4.72
C ASN A 89 -1.30 -20.94 5.06
N ASN A 90 -1.26 -19.65 4.70
CA ASN A 90 -0.15 -18.76 5.01
C ASN A 90 -0.65 -17.60 5.89
N LYS A 91 -0.20 -17.55 7.15
CA LYS A 91 -0.59 -16.49 8.11
C LYS A 91 -0.17 -15.08 7.69
N SER A 92 0.77 -14.97 6.75
CA SER A 92 1.24 -13.71 6.18
C SER A 92 0.63 -13.43 4.80
N ALA A 93 -0.31 -14.27 4.31
CA ALA A 93 -0.95 -14.05 3.02
C ALA A 93 -1.78 -12.77 3.06
N ARG A 94 -1.50 -11.88 2.11
CA ARG A 94 -2.35 -10.72 1.81
C ARG A 94 -3.38 -11.12 0.75
N PRO A 95 -4.60 -10.56 0.77
CA PRO A 95 -5.55 -10.74 -0.33
C PRO A 95 -4.95 -10.27 -1.65
N ALA A 96 -5.10 -11.06 -2.71
CA ALA A 96 -4.62 -10.74 -4.06
C ALA A 96 -5.79 -10.71 -5.05
N ALA A 97 -5.88 -9.69 -5.90
CA ALA A 97 -6.95 -9.63 -6.90
C ALA A 97 -6.85 -10.81 -7.90
N ILE A 98 -7.98 -11.44 -8.18
CA ILE A 98 -8.16 -12.47 -9.20
C ILE A 98 -8.50 -11.75 -10.49
N GLY A 99 -7.81 -12.15 -11.58
CA GLY A 99 -7.79 -11.54 -12.90
C GLY A 99 -9.11 -10.92 -13.37
N LEU A 100 -9.29 -9.66 -12.99
CA LEU A 100 -10.05 -8.68 -13.74
C LEU A 100 -9.07 -8.06 -14.75
N PRO A 101 -9.55 -7.59 -15.91
CA PRO A 101 -8.69 -6.87 -16.83
C PRO A 101 -8.01 -5.72 -16.08
N LEU A 102 -6.69 -5.61 -16.24
CA LEU A 102 -5.94 -4.45 -15.80
C LEU A 102 -6.53 -3.25 -16.56
N ILE A 103 -7.15 -2.33 -15.84
CA ILE A 103 -7.84 -1.18 -16.43
C ILE A 103 -7.50 0.07 -15.63
N ASN A 104 -7.47 1.20 -16.30
CA ASN A 104 -7.44 2.48 -15.63
C ASN A 104 -8.83 2.75 -15.00
N ASP A 105 -9.06 2.33 -13.76
CA ASP A 105 -10.31 2.57 -13.03
C ASP A 105 -10.23 3.68 -11.98
N GLY A 106 -9.04 4.26 -11.77
CA GLY A 106 -8.81 5.38 -10.87
C GLY A 106 -9.35 6.71 -11.39
N ALA A 107 -9.64 7.62 -10.45
CA ALA A 107 -10.10 8.97 -10.72
C ALA A 107 -9.58 9.96 -9.66
N ILE A 108 -9.64 11.25 -9.98
CA ILE A 108 -9.30 12.35 -9.06
C ILE A 108 -10.41 13.38 -9.13
N TYR A 109 -10.80 13.90 -7.97
CA TYR A 109 -11.85 14.88 -7.81
C TYR A 109 -11.35 16.09 -7.03
N SER A 110 -11.99 17.23 -7.24
CA SER A 110 -11.89 18.42 -6.40
C SER A 110 -13.21 18.62 -5.66
N ALA A 111 -13.17 19.35 -4.55
CA ALA A 111 -14.35 19.79 -3.81
C ALA A 111 -14.00 21.04 -2.99
N LYS A 112 -15.01 21.82 -2.60
CA LYS A 112 -14.87 22.84 -1.55
C LYS A 112 -14.67 22.18 -0.20
N LEU A 113 -14.09 22.93 0.75
CA LEU A 113 -13.85 22.45 2.11
C LEU A 113 -15.13 22.08 2.88
N ASP A 114 -16.28 22.61 2.48
CA ASP A 114 -17.59 22.25 3.02
C ASP A 114 -18.19 20.98 2.38
N GLY A 115 -17.47 20.34 1.45
CA GLY A 115 -17.88 19.14 0.73
C GLY A 115 -18.80 19.41 -0.47
N SER A 116 -19.09 20.67 -0.79
CA SER A 116 -19.85 21.02 -2.00
C SER A 116 -18.92 21.12 -3.23
N ASP A 117 -19.52 21.30 -4.41
CA ASP A 117 -18.79 21.58 -5.67
C ASP A 117 -17.81 20.46 -6.07
N ILE A 118 -18.29 19.22 -5.98
CA ILE A 118 -17.49 18.05 -6.40
C ILE A 118 -17.37 18.06 -7.92
N GLU A 119 -16.15 18.17 -8.42
CA GLU A 119 -15.85 18.13 -9.85
C GLU A 119 -14.83 17.02 -10.16
N THR A 120 -14.97 16.40 -11.33
CA THR A 120 -13.99 15.42 -11.81
C THR A 120 -12.78 16.15 -12.39
N VAL A 121 -11.60 15.93 -11.79
CA VAL A 121 -10.32 16.47 -12.28
C VAL A 121 -9.67 15.50 -13.26
N ILE A 122 -9.58 14.21 -12.88
CA ILE A 122 -9.11 13.14 -13.76
C ILE A 122 -10.21 12.06 -13.78
N PRO A 123 -10.81 11.77 -14.95
CA PRO A 123 -11.91 10.81 -15.03
C PRO A 123 -11.43 9.36 -14.95
N ILE A 124 -12.36 8.48 -14.58
CA ILE A 124 -12.19 7.02 -14.70
C ILE A 124 -11.82 6.69 -16.16
N GLY A 125 -10.83 5.82 -16.36
CA GLY A 125 -10.27 5.48 -17.67
C GLY A 125 -8.89 6.08 -17.92
N SER A 126 -8.49 7.08 -17.14
CA SER A 126 -7.27 7.86 -17.39
C SER A 126 -6.06 7.47 -16.52
N VAL A 127 -6.29 7.01 -15.29
CA VAL A 127 -5.25 6.58 -14.33
C VAL A 127 -5.65 5.26 -13.69
N HIS A 128 -4.67 4.48 -13.22
CA HIS A 128 -4.93 3.19 -12.59
C HIS A 128 -5.14 3.34 -11.08
N THR A 129 -4.07 3.55 -10.32
CA THR A 129 -4.13 3.70 -8.87
C THR A 129 -3.40 4.99 -8.45
N PRO A 130 -4.06 6.16 -8.55
CA PRO A 130 -3.47 7.41 -8.12
C PRO A 130 -3.11 7.36 -6.62
N LYS A 131 -1.92 7.84 -6.28
CA LYS A 131 -1.38 7.95 -4.91
C LYS A 131 -1.17 9.42 -4.55
N GLN A 132 0.04 9.82 -4.13
CA GLN A 132 0.28 11.21 -3.77
C GLN A 132 0.05 12.09 -5.01
N LEU A 133 -0.53 13.26 -4.76
CA LEU A 133 -0.61 14.35 -5.71
C LEU A 133 0.11 15.58 -5.17
N HIS A 134 0.59 16.42 -6.07
CA HIS A 134 1.17 17.71 -5.75
C HIS A 134 0.50 18.79 -6.60
N ILE A 135 0.01 19.85 -5.95
CA ILE A 135 -0.56 21.02 -6.62
C ILE A 135 0.51 22.10 -6.68
N ASP A 136 0.95 22.42 -7.89
CA ASP A 136 1.76 23.60 -8.16
C ASP A 136 0.85 24.77 -8.50
N SER A 137 0.60 25.61 -7.50
CA SER A 137 -0.23 26.81 -7.64
C SER A 137 0.41 27.89 -8.52
N GLU A 138 1.72 27.91 -8.70
CA GLU A 138 2.38 28.94 -9.53
C GLU A 138 2.17 28.64 -11.02
N SER A 139 2.40 27.39 -11.44
CA SER A 139 2.17 26.98 -12.83
C SER A 139 0.74 26.55 -13.13
N GLN A 140 -0.14 26.53 -12.11
CA GLN A 140 -1.53 26.04 -12.19
C GLN A 140 -1.61 24.60 -12.69
N LYS A 141 -0.77 23.71 -12.13
CA LYS A 141 -0.69 22.30 -12.50
C LYS A 141 -0.86 21.36 -11.32
N ILE A 142 -1.32 20.15 -11.61
CA ILE A 142 -1.36 19.02 -10.69
C ILE A 142 -0.46 17.90 -11.22
N TYR A 143 0.28 17.26 -10.31
CA TYR A 143 1.18 16.14 -10.59
C TYR A 143 0.74 14.95 -9.76
N ILE A 144 0.71 13.74 -10.35
CA ILE A 144 0.11 12.56 -9.74
C ILE A 144 1.00 11.34 -9.98
N CYS A 145 1.32 10.60 -8.91
CA CYS A 145 1.89 9.27 -9.05
C CYS A 145 0.78 8.23 -9.22
N ASP A 146 0.84 7.46 -10.29
CA ASP A 146 -0.04 6.33 -10.58
C ASP A 146 0.71 5.02 -10.33
N ARG A 147 0.44 4.38 -9.19
CA ARG A 147 1.26 3.30 -8.63
C ARG A 147 1.27 2.07 -9.52
N GLU A 148 0.11 1.44 -9.73
CA GLU A 148 -0.01 0.27 -10.58
C GLU A 148 0.02 0.62 -12.06
N GLY A 149 -0.36 1.85 -12.44
CA GLY A 149 -0.21 2.28 -13.82
C GLY A 149 1.24 2.58 -14.22
N LEU A 150 2.20 2.48 -13.29
CA LEU A 150 3.64 2.64 -13.51
C LEU A 150 4.00 3.98 -14.17
N ARG A 151 3.30 5.05 -13.76
CA ARG A 151 3.33 6.35 -14.44
C ARG A 151 3.30 7.52 -13.47
N ILE A 152 3.80 8.66 -13.94
CA ILE A 152 3.58 9.95 -13.32
C ILE A 152 2.85 10.83 -14.33
N HIS A 153 1.75 11.42 -13.89
CA HIS A 153 0.89 12.26 -14.71
C HIS A 153 1.04 13.74 -14.32
N ARG A 154 0.74 14.61 -15.29
CA ARG A 154 0.59 16.05 -15.09
C ARG A 154 -0.67 16.53 -15.80
N ALA A 155 -1.39 17.47 -15.21
CA ALA A 155 -2.51 18.16 -15.86
C ALA A 155 -2.57 19.61 -15.38
N ASN A 156 -3.33 20.46 -16.07
CA ASN A 156 -3.70 21.78 -15.55
C ASN A 156 -4.76 21.62 -14.45
N LEU A 157 -4.89 22.63 -13.56
CA LEU A 157 -5.91 22.60 -12.51
C LEU A 157 -7.35 22.66 -13.03
N ASP A 158 -7.54 23.14 -14.27
CA ASP A 158 -8.81 23.08 -15.01
C ASP A 158 -9.03 21.71 -15.71
N SER A 159 -8.21 20.71 -15.39
CA SER A 159 -8.24 19.35 -15.94
C SER A 159 -7.80 19.22 -17.39
N SER A 160 -7.43 20.32 -18.05
CA SER A 160 -6.92 20.28 -19.42
C SER A 160 -5.45 19.78 -19.47
N GLN A 161 -5.00 19.41 -20.67
CA GLN A 161 -3.60 19.00 -20.91
C GLN A 161 -3.11 17.86 -19.99
N HIS A 162 -3.96 16.88 -19.73
CA HIS A 162 -3.55 15.66 -19.04
C HIS A 162 -2.54 14.88 -19.89
N GLU A 163 -1.34 14.69 -19.35
CA GLU A 163 -0.23 14.02 -19.99
C GLU A 163 0.51 13.09 -19.01
N ILE A 164 1.26 12.14 -19.57
CA ILE A 164 2.20 11.31 -18.82
C ILE A 164 3.59 11.95 -18.94
N ILE A 165 4.25 12.19 -17.82
CA ILE A 165 5.58 12.84 -17.78
C ILE A 165 6.73 11.90 -17.42
N VAL A 166 6.40 10.73 -16.86
CA VAL A 166 7.32 9.60 -16.60
C VAL A 166 6.55 8.29 -16.78
N GLN A 167 7.15 7.31 -17.44
CA GLN A 167 6.75 5.90 -17.36
C GLN A 167 7.87 5.12 -16.71
N THR A 168 7.59 4.50 -15.56
CA THR A 168 8.54 3.61 -14.89
C THR A 168 8.50 2.22 -15.53
N GLY A 169 7.36 1.81 -16.09
CA GLY A 169 7.17 0.61 -16.90
C GLY A 169 5.90 0.69 -17.76
N ASP A 170 5.67 -0.33 -18.58
CA ASP A 170 4.45 -0.49 -19.37
C ASP A 170 3.51 -1.49 -18.67
N TRP A 171 2.48 -0.98 -18.01
CA TRP A 171 1.54 -1.81 -17.23
C TRP A 171 0.68 -2.73 -18.12
N GLU A 172 0.48 -2.41 -19.40
CA GLU A 172 -0.30 -3.26 -20.32
C GLU A 172 0.55 -4.43 -20.85
N ALA A 173 1.81 -4.15 -21.18
CA ALA A 173 2.71 -5.13 -21.79
C ALA A 173 3.58 -5.90 -20.78
N GLU A 174 3.83 -5.34 -19.60
CA GLU A 174 4.81 -5.83 -18.63
C GLU A 174 4.14 -6.12 -17.26
N ALA A 175 3.20 -7.05 -17.24
CA ALA A 175 2.44 -7.43 -16.04
C ALA A 175 3.33 -7.76 -14.82
N ASP A 176 4.51 -8.34 -15.03
CA ASP A 176 5.45 -8.62 -13.94
C ASP A 176 5.91 -7.34 -13.21
N LYS A 177 6.08 -6.22 -13.96
CA LYS A 177 6.48 -4.92 -13.37
C LYS A 177 5.36 -4.28 -12.56
N MET A 178 4.10 -4.58 -12.87
CA MET A 178 2.98 -4.13 -12.04
C MET A 178 3.00 -4.76 -10.65
N HIS A 179 3.66 -5.91 -10.49
CA HIS A 179 3.83 -6.60 -9.21
C HIS A 179 5.19 -6.37 -8.57
N ASP A 180 6.09 -5.64 -9.23
CA ASP A 180 7.41 -5.28 -8.73
C ASP A 180 7.35 -3.87 -8.11
N ALA A 181 7.44 -3.81 -6.79
CA ALA A 181 7.36 -2.54 -6.06
C ALA A 181 8.45 -1.54 -6.45
N THR A 182 9.57 -2.00 -7.02
CA THR A 182 10.65 -1.13 -7.48
C THR A 182 10.25 -0.25 -8.67
N PHE A 183 9.16 -0.59 -9.36
CA PHE A 183 8.57 0.20 -10.44
C PHE A 183 7.45 1.13 -9.98
N TRP A 184 6.97 1.02 -8.75
CA TRP A 184 5.80 1.76 -8.26
C TRP A 184 6.14 3.19 -7.85
N PRO A 185 5.74 4.22 -8.62
CA PRO A 185 5.80 5.59 -8.14
C PRO A 185 4.71 5.81 -7.08
N VAL A 186 5.03 6.47 -5.97
CA VAL A 186 4.05 6.66 -4.88
C VAL A 186 3.93 8.13 -4.49
N GLY A 187 5.05 8.73 -4.11
CA GLY A 187 5.11 10.11 -3.67
C GLY A 187 5.60 11.06 -4.76
N ILE A 188 5.23 12.33 -4.70
CA ILE A 188 5.67 13.38 -5.64
C ILE A 188 5.70 14.77 -5.00
N THR A 189 6.72 15.56 -5.36
CA THR A 189 6.79 17.00 -5.07
C THR A 189 7.47 17.76 -6.21
N VAL A 190 7.19 19.05 -6.34
CA VAL A 190 7.69 19.89 -7.44
C VAL A 190 8.41 21.12 -6.88
N SER A 191 9.46 21.54 -7.58
CA SER A 191 10.22 22.75 -7.26
C SER A 191 10.47 23.56 -8.53
N ASN A 192 9.66 24.60 -8.75
CA ASN A 192 9.83 25.54 -9.87
C ASN A 192 11.18 26.26 -9.80
N LYS A 193 11.63 26.60 -8.58
CA LYS A 193 12.95 27.21 -8.33
C LYS A 193 14.12 26.36 -8.83
N LEU A 194 13.99 25.02 -8.77
CA LEU A 194 14.98 24.09 -9.30
C LEU A 194 14.69 23.65 -10.73
N GLY A 195 13.52 23.98 -11.29
CA GLY A 195 13.04 23.43 -12.55
C GLY A 195 12.90 21.90 -12.50
N LYS A 196 12.70 21.31 -11.32
CA LYS A 196 12.70 19.85 -11.11
C LYS A 196 11.45 19.40 -10.36
N PHE A 197 11.05 18.17 -10.61
CA PHE A 197 10.17 17.41 -9.73
C PHE A 197 10.89 16.17 -9.19
N PHE A 198 10.40 15.66 -8.08
CA PHE A 198 10.95 14.51 -7.37
C PHE A 198 9.85 13.51 -7.11
N TRP A 199 10.17 12.21 -7.14
CA TRP A 199 9.23 11.17 -6.79
C TRP A 199 9.92 10.04 -6.03
N THR A 200 9.15 9.33 -5.21
CA THR A 200 9.58 8.06 -4.63
C THR A 200 9.19 6.92 -5.56
N GLN A 201 10.07 5.94 -5.70
CA GLN A 201 9.72 4.60 -6.16
C GLN A 201 9.96 3.64 -5.02
N LYS A 202 8.92 2.87 -4.70
CA LYS A 202 8.93 1.98 -3.54
C LYS A 202 10.02 0.90 -3.69
N GLY A 203 10.32 0.21 -2.60
CA GLY A 203 10.97 -1.10 -2.62
C GLY A 203 10.00 -2.18 -2.17
N ASP A 204 10.36 -3.44 -2.44
CA ASP A 204 9.71 -4.56 -1.77
C ASP A 204 9.98 -4.51 -0.26
N THR A 205 9.07 -5.07 0.53
CA THR A 205 9.21 -5.18 1.99
C THR A 205 10.53 -5.87 2.34
N LYS A 206 11.34 -5.26 3.21
CA LYS A 206 12.66 -5.71 3.68
C LYS A 206 13.73 -5.84 2.59
N SER A 207 13.53 -5.19 1.43
CA SER A 207 14.45 -5.32 0.30
C SER A 207 15.55 -4.26 0.26
N GLY A 208 15.32 -3.10 0.88
CA GLY A 208 16.19 -1.94 0.73
C GLY A 208 16.27 -1.43 -0.71
N GLN A 209 15.30 -1.70 -1.58
CA GLN A 209 15.32 -1.31 -3.00
C GLN A 209 14.58 0.01 -3.29
N GLY A 210 14.06 0.67 -2.26
CA GLY A 210 13.41 1.98 -2.40
C GLY A 210 14.38 3.05 -2.89
N ARG A 211 13.85 3.94 -3.72
CA ARG A 211 14.60 5.02 -4.37
C ARG A 211 13.80 6.31 -4.38
N ILE A 212 14.52 7.40 -4.49
CA ILE A 212 13.98 8.72 -4.80
C ILE A 212 14.69 9.19 -6.06
N PHE A 213 13.91 9.67 -7.01
CA PHE A 213 14.39 10.19 -8.27
C PHE A 213 14.05 11.67 -8.41
N SER A 214 14.74 12.33 -9.34
CA SER A 214 14.37 13.65 -9.83
C SER A 214 14.48 13.70 -11.33
N ALA A 215 13.76 14.64 -11.93
CA ALA A 215 13.92 14.98 -13.33
C ALA A 215 13.43 16.42 -13.58
N SER A 216 13.75 16.98 -14.74
CA SER A 216 13.36 18.34 -15.12
C SER A 216 11.85 18.42 -15.33
N ILE A 217 11.22 19.53 -14.93
CA ILE A 217 9.79 19.79 -15.17
C ILE A 217 9.47 19.79 -16.67
N ASP A 218 10.37 20.38 -17.45
CA ASP A 218 10.30 20.36 -18.91
C ASP A 218 10.93 19.09 -19.45
N LEU A 219 10.26 18.47 -20.41
CA LEU A 219 10.76 17.27 -21.07
C LEU A 219 11.95 17.66 -21.96
N PRO A 220 13.13 17.01 -21.82
CA PRO A 220 14.27 17.31 -22.68
C PRO A 220 13.97 17.01 -24.15
N GLU A 221 14.56 17.79 -25.06
CA GLU A 221 14.37 17.62 -26.50
C GLU A 221 14.69 16.17 -26.95
N GLY A 222 13.81 15.61 -27.79
CA GLY A 222 13.94 14.23 -28.28
C GLY A 222 13.68 13.15 -27.23
N SER A 223 13.22 13.51 -26.03
CA SER A 223 12.74 12.57 -25.01
C SER A 223 11.23 12.38 -25.07
N SER A 224 10.77 11.35 -24.39
CA SER A 224 9.38 11.00 -24.09
C SER A 224 9.30 10.57 -22.62
N ALA A 225 8.10 10.42 -22.09
CA ALA A 225 7.90 9.93 -20.73
C ALA A 225 8.57 8.57 -20.47
N ALA A 226 8.66 7.69 -21.48
CA ALA A 226 9.26 6.36 -21.38
C ALA A 226 10.79 6.34 -21.45
N ASN A 227 11.42 7.38 -21.99
CA ASN A 227 12.86 7.35 -22.32
C ASN A 227 13.61 8.63 -21.96
N ARG A 228 13.02 9.46 -21.10
CA ARG A 228 13.65 10.70 -20.64
C ARG A 228 15.02 10.43 -20.03
N LYS A 229 16.02 11.19 -20.49
CA LYS A 229 17.45 10.96 -20.22
C LYS A 229 17.97 11.72 -19.01
N ASP A 230 17.13 12.54 -18.40
CA ASP A 230 17.45 13.45 -17.31
C ASP A 230 16.95 12.93 -15.96
N ILE A 231 16.58 11.65 -15.87
CA ILE A 231 16.26 11.01 -14.59
C ILE A 231 17.54 10.84 -13.80
N GLU A 232 17.56 11.40 -12.60
CA GLU A 232 18.66 11.31 -11.66
C GLU A 232 18.20 10.57 -10.40
N VAL A 233 19.05 9.69 -9.86
CA VAL A 233 18.84 9.06 -8.55
C VAL A 233 19.24 10.05 -7.47
N VAL A 234 18.27 10.52 -6.69
CA VAL A 234 18.49 11.43 -5.55
C VAL A 234 18.88 10.63 -4.31
N ALA A 235 18.24 9.49 -4.07
CA ALA A 235 18.59 8.59 -2.98
C ALA A 235 18.23 7.14 -3.37
N HIS A 236 18.97 6.18 -2.83
CA HIS A 236 18.80 4.75 -3.10
C HIS A 236 19.11 3.94 -1.85
N SER A 237 18.97 2.62 -1.95
CA SER A 237 19.14 1.70 -0.83
C SER A 237 18.15 1.99 0.31
N LEU A 238 16.98 2.54 0.00
CA LEU A 238 15.98 2.94 0.97
C LEU A 238 15.00 1.79 1.24
N PRO A 239 14.30 1.79 2.39
CA PRO A 239 13.18 0.90 2.66
C PRO A 239 11.96 1.16 1.75
N GLU A 240 10.74 0.93 2.23
CA GLU A 240 9.53 1.29 1.52
C GLU A 240 9.29 2.82 1.54
N THR A 241 9.89 3.55 0.62
CA THR A 241 9.67 5.00 0.41
C THR A 241 8.23 5.31 -0.02
N ILE A 242 7.55 6.23 0.68
CA ILE A 242 6.14 6.57 0.43
C ILE A 242 5.97 8.04 0.01
N ASP A 243 5.66 8.96 0.94
CA ASP A 243 5.34 10.36 0.65
C ASP A 243 6.61 11.21 0.72
N LEU A 244 6.66 12.31 -0.06
CA LEU A 244 7.75 13.28 0.03
C LEU A 244 7.27 14.72 -0.12
N GLU A 245 8.05 15.64 0.45
CA GLU A 245 7.85 17.09 0.28
C GLU A 245 9.22 17.80 0.23
N PHE A 246 9.34 18.78 -0.67
CA PHE A 246 10.55 19.58 -0.80
C PHE A 246 10.36 20.97 -0.19
N ASP A 247 11.23 21.34 0.75
CA ASP A 247 11.34 22.70 1.23
C ASP A 247 12.28 23.52 0.31
N GLY A 248 11.69 24.33 -0.57
CA GLY A 248 12.44 25.18 -1.50
C GLY A 248 13.18 26.38 -0.87
N ASP A 249 12.84 26.74 0.37
CA ASP A 249 13.51 27.83 1.09
C ASP A 249 14.83 27.32 1.70
N GLU A 250 14.76 26.16 2.34
CA GLU A 250 15.91 25.51 2.99
C GLU A 250 16.70 24.59 2.05
N GLY A 251 16.14 24.23 0.89
CA GLY A 251 16.78 23.32 -0.04
C GLY A 251 16.80 21.86 0.43
N VAL A 252 15.82 21.46 1.24
CA VAL A 252 15.78 20.15 1.92
C VAL A 252 14.62 19.33 1.42
N LEU A 253 14.90 18.07 1.08
CA LEU A 253 13.88 17.08 0.75
C LEU A 253 13.55 16.24 1.99
N TYR A 254 12.25 16.09 2.31
CA TYR A 254 11.73 15.25 3.38
C TYR A 254 10.93 14.08 2.80
N TRP A 255 10.98 12.91 3.43
CA TRP A 255 10.17 11.75 3.04
C TRP A 255 9.90 10.80 4.20
N THR A 256 8.85 10.00 4.06
CA THR A 256 8.54 8.88 4.96
C THR A 256 8.97 7.56 4.35
N ASP A 257 9.55 6.70 5.18
CA ASP A 257 9.76 5.29 4.85
C ASP A 257 8.88 4.43 5.76
N ARG A 258 8.22 3.43 5.19
CA ARG A 258 7.69 2.27 5.94
C ARG A 258 8.73 1.15 5.96
N ASP A 259 8.36 0.00 6.52
CA ASP A 259 9.15 -1.24 6.67
C ASP A 259 9.70 -1.42 8.10
N GLU A 260 10.38 -2.54 8.34
CA GLU A 260 10.87 -2.89 9.67
C GLU A 260 12.04 -2.02 10.16
N MET A 261 12.12 -1.89 11.48
CA MET A 261 13.24 -1.30 12.19
C MET A 261 14.56 -2.02 11.87
N PRO A 262 15.71 -1.32 11.87
CA PRO A 262 15.90 0.06 12.32
C PRO A 262 15.80 1.13 11.22
N PHE A 263 15.53 0.76 9.97
CA PHE A 263 15.60 1.70 8.84
C PHE A 263 14.24 2.07 8.26
N GLY A 264 13.23 1.21 8.37
CA GLY A 264 11.84 1.53 8.03
C GLY A 264 11.10 2.23 9.17
N ASN A 265 9.89 2.71 8.88
CA ASN A 265 9.06 3.48 9.80
C ASN A 265 9.76 4.73 10.35
N THR A 266 10.29 5.53 9.41
CA THR A 266 11.09 6.71 9.70
C THR A 266 10.60 7.93 8.94
N LEU A 267 10.81 9.11 9.55
CA LEU A 267 10.82 10.39 8.86
C LEU A 267 12.27 10.76 8.57
N ASN A 268 12.54 11.09 7.32
CA ASN A 268 13.88 11.29 6.79
C ASN A 268 14.01 12.67 6.14
N LYS A 269 15.24 13.16 6.05
CA LYS A 269 15.57 14.33 5.23
C LYS A 269 16.90 14.20 4.49
N LYS A 270 17.05 15.00 3.44
CA LYS A 270 18.28 15.17 2.66
C LYS A 270 18.38 16.60 2.14
N THR A 271 19.44 17.30 2.53
CA THR A 271 19.79 18.60 1.93
C THR A 271 20.24 18.40 0.47
N LEU A 272 19.54 19.04 -0.46
CA LEU A 272 19.82 19.04 -1.90
C LEU A 272 20.48 20.34 -2.38
N VAL A 273 20.17 21.46 -1.73
CA VAL A 273 20.76 22.77 -2.01
C VAL A 273 21.29 23.36 -0.71
N GLY A 274 22.53 23.85 -0.73
CA GLY A 274 23.19 24.43 0.45
C GLY A 274 24.18 23.47 1.12
N PRO A 275 24.64 23.80 2.34
CA PRO A 275 25.67 23.04 3.03
C PRO A 275 25.16 21.63 3.39
N VAL A 276 25.87 20.63 2.90
CA VAL A 276 25.63 19.21 3.14
C VAL A 276 26.12 18.85 4.55
N PRO A 277 25.27 18.31 5.44
CA PRO A 277 25.71 17.88 6.77
C PRO A 277 26.75 16.76 6.71
N GLU A 278 27.73 16.79 7.63
CA GLU A 278 28.84 15.83 7.70
C GLU A 278 28.39 14.41 8.10
N VAL A 279 27.38 14.31 8.96
CA VAL A 279 26.86 13.03 9.44
C VAL A 279 25.71 12.58 8.55
N ARG A 280 25.96 11.55 7.75
CA ARG A 280 24.95 10.87 6.93
C ARG A 280 25.11 9.36 7.10
N ASN A 281 24.03 8.63 6.92
CA ASN A 281 24.12 7.18 6.76
C ASN A 281 24.58 6.82 5.33
N GLU A 282 24.74 5.52 5.06
CA GLU A 282 25.17 4.99 3.76
C GLU A 282 24.25 5.41 2.59
N CYS A 283 22.98 5.75 2.88
CA CYS A 283 22.00 6.20 1.89
C CYS A 283 22.04 7.72 1.66
N GLY A 284 22.94 8.43 2.35
CA GLY A 284 23.09 9.88 2.24
C GLY A 284 21.93 10.69 2.87
N ARG A 285 21.16 10.08 3.77
CA ARG A 285 20.02 10.71 4.48
C ARG A 285 20.30 10.89 5.96
N GLU A 286 19.49 11.75 6.57
CA GLU A 286 19.35 11.91 8.02
C GLU A 286 17.97 11.39 8.46
N ILE A 287 17.94 10.53 9.47
CA ILE A 287 16.69 10.11 10.13
C ILE A 287 16.38 11.14 11.22
N ILE A 288 15.22 11.79 11.14
CA ILE A 288 14.79 12.82 12.11
C ILE A 288 13.69 12.34 13.05
N ALA A 289 12.96 11.28 12.68
CA ALA A 289 12.11 10.51 13.59
C ALA A 289 12.11 9.04 13.16
N GLN A 290 11.91 8.14 14.13
CA GLN A 290 11.90 6.68 13.97
C GLN A 290 10.86 6.08 14.92
N ASP A 291 10.70 4.75 14.88
CA ASP A 291 9.75 4.01 15.73
C ASP A 291 8.27 4.37 15.44
N LEU A 292 7.99 4.77 14.20
CA LEU A 292 6.62 4.97 13.70
C LEU A 292 5.93 3.58 13.49
N GLY A 293 4.60 3.55 13.50
CA GLY A 293 3.75 2.37 13.22
C GLY A 293 3.70 1.99 11.73
N GLU A 294 3.04 2.81 10.91
CA GLU A 294 3.08 2.82 9.44
C GLU A 294 3.08 4.27 8.91
N ALA A 295 4.26 4.90 8.84
CA ALA A 295 4.38 6.27 8.36
C ALA A 295 3.96 6.38 6.88
N ILE A 296 2.88 7.12 6.60
CA ILE A 296 2.32 7.23 5.24
C ILE A 296 2.55 8.62 4.64
N GLU A 297 2.06 9.67 5.29
CA GLU A 297 2.00 11.03 4.73
C GLU A 297 2.80 11.99 5.61
N LEU A 298 3.43 13.00 5.00
CA LEU A 298 4.04 14.11 5.70
C LEU A 298 3.60 15.47 5.15
N ARG A 299 3.52 16.49 6.00
CA ARG A 299 3.27 17.88 5.59
C ARG A 299 4.17 18.85 6.34
N LEU A 300 4.75 19.80 5.62
CA LEU A 300 5.55 20.89 6.19
C LEU A 300 4.64 22.06 6.63
N ASP A 301 4.63 22.36 7.93
CA ASP A 301 4.08 23.62 8.47
C ASP A 301 5.23 24.60 8.69
N LYS A 302 5.61 25.30 7.61
CA LYS A 302 6.71 26.28 7.62
C LYS A 302 6.47 27.41 8.62
N SER A 303 5.22 27.85 8.76
CA SER A 303 4.85 28.98 9.64
C SER A 303 5.15 28.69 11.11
N ARG A 304 5.10 27.41 11.50
CA ARG A 304 5.37 26.95 12.87
C ARG A 304 6.64 26.13 13.00
N GLN A 305 7.40 25.98 11.92
CA GLN A 305 8.61 25.15 11.84
C GLN A 305 8.38 23.71 12.30
N ARG A 306 7.36 23.04 11.75
CA ARG A 306 7.00 21.66 12.09
C ARG A 306 6.86 20.79 10.86
N VAL A 307 7.13 19.50 11.05
CA VAL A 307 6.72 18.44 10.12
C VAL A 307 5.61 17.67 10.81
N LEU A 308 4.46 17.55 10.14
CA LEU A 308 3.35 16.69 10.56
C LEU A 308 3.50 15.37 9.82
N VAL A 309 3.35 14.24 10.52
CA VAL A 309 3.41 12.90 9.92
C VAL A 309 2.17 12.13 10.35
N ALA A 310 1.55 11.45 9.38
CA ALA A 310 0.48 10.49 9.63
C ALA A 310 1.08 9.08 9.73
N ASP A 311 0.71 8.38 10.80
CA ASP A 311 1.29 7.10 11.23
C ASP A 311 0.28 6.28 12.04
#